data_AF-A0A7S0CBU6-F1
#
_entry.id   AF-A0A7S0CBU6-F1
#
_cell.length_a   1.000
_cell.length_b   1.000
_cell.length_c   1.000
_cell.angle_alpha   90.00
_cell.angle_beta   90.00
_cell.angle_gamma   90.00
#
_symmetry.space_group_name_H-M   'P 1'
#
loop_
_entity.id
_entity.type
_entity.pdbx_description
1 polymer ?
#
loop_
_entity_poly.entity_id
_entity_poly.type
_entity_poly.pdbx_seq_one_letter_code
_entity_poly.pdbx_strand_id
1 'polypeptide(L)'
;ALAAKEAHIKKELAAQVEAGKLTRAEKLTLVEQVGDKIAALNDEIADAEKDKKPVKLKKLKVMLTKAEERRKLLESITAQPPHLLKFEREIGKLRVELRPLTKLEDNAKGRLLTLKETTAISRKDEIIEEIQDFEWKSRDWFEDDESLDIRIENCRSKANAQDKQASRSKKSSSSSSYSAAGGSSKWGSKATTKFVTPGAKRATSKPKAKKTPGGVFAAMMGDSSDSD
;
A
#
# COMPACT_ATOMS: atom_id res chain seq x y z
N ALA A 1 -29.71 20.97 -24.45
CA ALA A 1 -28.84 21.05 -23.26
C ALA A 1 -28.41 19.67 -22.74
N LEU A 2 -29.34 18.72 -22.51
CA LEU A 2 -29.02 17.39 -21.99
C LEU A 2 -28.11 16.56 -22.92
N ALA A 3 -28.43 16.46 -24.21
CA ALA A 3 -27.61 15.72 -25.18
C ALA A 3 -26.15 16.23 -25.27
N ALA A 4 -25.93 17.54 -25.09
CA ALA A 4 -24.59 18.12 -25.07
C ALA A 4 -23.82 17.72 -23.81
N LYS A 5 -24.49 17.69 -22.65
CA LYS A 5 -23.91 17.21 -21.38
C LYS A 5 -23.57 15.72 -21.47
N GLU A 6 -24.46 14.91 -22.02
CA GLU A 6 -24.21 13.49 -22.23
C GLU A 6 -23.02 13.22 -23.15
N ALA A 7 -22.91 13.96 -24.26
CA ALA A 7 -21.77 13.85 -25.17
C ALA A 7 -20.46 14.23 -24.48
N HIS A 8 -20.49 15.27 -23.63
CA HIS A 8 -19.34 15.69 -22.84
C HIS A 8 -18.91 14.59 -21.85
N ILE A 9 -19.84 14.07 -21.06
CA ILE A 9 -19.58 12.98 -20.11
C ILE A 9 -19.03 11.74 -20.83
N LYS A 10 -19.61 11.35 -21.97
CA LYS A 10 -19.09 10.22 -22.77
C LYS A 10 -17.65 10.44 -23.23
N LYS A 11 -17.30 11.66 -23.61
CA LYS A 11 -15.94 12.02 -24.01
C LYS A 11 -14.97 11.95 -22.83
N GLU A 12 -15.37 12.45 -21.66
CA GLU A 12 -14.55 12.39 -20.45
C GLU A 12 -14.34 10.96 -19.97
N LEU A 13 -15.38 10.13 -19.97
CA LEU A 13 -15.28 8.71 -19.64
C LEU A 13 -14.36 7.96 -20.61
N ALA A 14 -14.44 8.25 -21.92
CA ALA A 14 -13.53 7.68 -22.90
C ALA A 14 -12.07 8.10 -22.62
N ALA A 15 -11.84 9.38 -22.34
CA ALA A 15 -10.51 9.90 -21.99
C ALA A 15 -9.98 9.27 -20.69
N GLN A 16 -10.84 8.97 -19.71
CA GLN A 16 -10.45 8.30 -18.47
C GLN A 16 -9.96 6.87 -18.71
N VAL A 17 -10.65 6.13 -19.58
CA VAL A 17 -10.25 4.77 -19.99
C VAL A 17 -8.93 4.81 -20.75
N GLU A 18 -8.79 5.73 -21.71
CA GLU A 18 -7.56 5.87 -22.51
C GLU A 18 -6.37 6.32 -21.66
N ALA A 19 -6.59 7.18 -20.67
CA ALA A 19 -5.56 7.60 -19.72
C ALA A 19 -5.21 6.52 -18.67
N GLY A 20 -5.88 5.37 -18.68
CA GLY A 20 -5.65 4.28 -17.74
C GLY A 20 -6.05 4.61 -16.29
N LYS A 21 -6.92 5.60 -16.09
CA LYS A 21 -7.39 6.03 -14.75
C LYS A 21 -8.61 5.24 -14.31
N LEU A 22 -8.48 3.91 -14.31
CA LEU A 22 -9.56 2.99 -13.93
C LEU A 22 -9.24 2.35 -12.59
N THR A 23 -10.25 2.25 -11.73
CA THR A 23 -10.17 1.42 -10.52
C THR A 23 -10.23 -0.07 -10.88
N ARG A 24 -9.84 -0.94 -9.95
CA ARG A 24 -9.88 -2.39 -10.18
C ARG A 24 -11.29 -2.89 -10.49
N ALA A 25 -12.30 -2.39 -9.77
CA ALA A 25 -13.70 -2.76 -9.97
C ALA A 25 -14.18 -2.33 -11.37
N GLU A 26 -13.96 -1.06 -11.73
CA GLU A 26 -14.30 -0.53 -13.06
C GLU A 26 -13.64 -1.31 -14.20
N LYS A 27 -12.36 -1.66 -14.05
CA LYS A 27 -11.65 -2.47 -15.05
C LYS A 27 -12.31 -3.83 -15.23
N LEU A 28 -12.69 -4.52 -14.15
CA LEU A 28 -13.35 -5.82 -14.21
C LEU A 28 -14.69 -5.71 -14.95
N THR A 29 -15.54 -4.77 -14.54
CA THR A 29 -16.84 -4.54 -15.18
C THR A 29 -16.69 -4.20 -16.67
N LEU A 30 -15.71 -3.36 -17.04
CA LEU A 30 -15.48 -3.01 -18.45
C LEU A 30 -14.96 -4.19 -19.27
N VAL A 31 -14.12 -5.05 -18.69
CA VAL A 31 -13.63 -6.27 -19.35
C VAL A 31 -14.78 -7.26 -19.56
N GLU A 32 -15.64 -7.46 -18.57
CA GLU A 32 -16.85 -8.29 -18.69
C GLU A 32 -17.78 -7.77 -19.78
N GLN A 33 -18.11 -6.47 -19.77
CA GLN A 33 -18.96 -5.87 -20.80
C GLN A 33 -18.38 -5.98 -22.22
N VAL A 34 -17.06 -5.90 -22.37
CA VAL A 34 -16.40 -6.12 -23.67
C VAL A 34 -16.42 -7.61 -24.03
N GLY A 35 -16.26 -8.50 -23.05
CA GLY A 35 -16.41 -9.96 -23.22
C GLY A 35 -17.79 -10.35 -23.73
N ASP A 36 -18.85 -9.85 -23.09
CA ASP A 36 -20.24 -10.08 -23.50
C ASP A 36 -20.51 -9.57 -24.91
N LYS A 37 -19.96 -8.40 -25.27
CA LYS A 37 -20.06 -7.86 -26.63
C LYS A 37 -19.34 -8.73 -27.65
N ILE A 38 -18.17 -9.26 -27.32
CA ILE A 38 -17.44 -10.18 -28.20
C ILE A 38 -18.23 -11.47 -28.38
N ALA A 39 -18.82 -12.02 -27.32
CA ALA A 39 -19.68 -13.20 -27.40
C ALA A 39 -20.88 -12.96 -28.33
N ALA A 40 -21.62 -11.87 -28.12
CA ALA A 40 -22.75 -11.51 -28.97
C ALA A 40 -22.34 -11.28 -30.44
N LEU A 41 -21.21 -10.63 -30.69
CA LEU A 41 -20.68 -10.44 -32.06
C LEU A 41 -20.29 -11.77 -32.72
N ASN A 42 -19.76 -12.73 -31.95
CA ASN A 42 -19.45 -14.07 -32.47
C ASN A 42 -20.71 -14.84 -32.86
N ASP A 43 -21.77 -14.75 -32.04
CA ASP A 43 -23.07 -15.38 -32.35
C ASP A 43 -23.68 -14.76 -33.61
N GLU A 44 -23.67 -13.42 -33.74
CA GLU A 44 -24.15 -12.72 -34.93
C GLU A 44 -23.33 -13.05 -36.19
N ILE A 45 -22.01 -13.25 -36.04
CA ILE A 45 -21.15 -13.71 -37.14
C ILE A 45 -21.56 -15.11 -37.57
N ALA A 46 -21.74 -16.04 -36.63
CA ALA A 46 -22.15 -17.41 -36.94
C ALA A 46 -23.49 -17.45 -37.69
N ASP A 47 -24.46 -16.62 -37.29
CA ASP A 47 -25.75 -16.52 -37.98
C ASP A 47 -25.63 -15.83 -39.35
N ALA A 48 -24.80 -14.79 -39.48
CA ALA A 48 -24.56 -14.13 -40.76
C ALA A 48 -23.80 -15.02 -41.77
N GLU A 49 -22.98 -15.96 -41.28
CA GLU A 49 -22.33 -17.01 -42.10
C GLU A 49 -23.36 -18.04 -42.60
N LYS A 50 -24.28 -18.50 -41.76
CA LYS A 50 -25.40 -19.38 -42.16
C LYS A 50 -26.29 -18.71 -43.22
N ASP A 51 -26.59 -17.43 -43.02
CA ASP A 51 -27.47 -16.63 -43.90
C ASP A 51 -26.79 -16.14 -45.19
N LYS A 52 -25.49 -16.41 -45.38
CA LYS A 52 -24.69 -15.93 -46.53
C LYS A 52 -24.83 -14.42 -46.78
N LYS A 53 -24.73 -13.60 -45.73
CA LYS A 53 -24.82 -12.11 -45.80
C LYS A 53 -23.42 -11.47 -45.76
N PRO A 54 -22.68 -11.40 -46.89
CA PRO A 54 -21.25 -11.02 -46.90
C PRO A 54 -20.97 -9.59 -46.47
N VAL A 55 -21.90 -8.66 -46.72
CA VAL A 55 -21.77 -7.26 -46.30
C VAL A 55 -21.87 -7.11 -44.78
N LYS A 56 -22.77 -7.88 -44.15
CA LYS A 56 -22.92 -7.88 -42.69
C LYS A 56 -21.71 -8.54 -42.02
N LEU A 57 -21.21 -9.65 -42.58
CA LEU A 57 -20.02 -10.33 -42.07
C LEU A 57 -18.78 -9.44 -42.03
N LYS A 58 -18.51 -8.68 -43.11
CA LYS A 58 -17.38 -7.75 -43.13
C LYS A 58 -17.51 -6.69 -42.05
N LYS A 59 -18.71 -6.14 -41.82
CA LYS A 59 -18.96 -5.15 -40.76
C LYS A 59 -18.76 -5.74 -39.37
N LEU A 60 -19.32 -6.92 -39.11
CA LEU A 60 -19.21 -7.60 -37.81
C LEU A 60 -17.75 -7.98 -37.49
N LYS A 61 -16.97 -8.45 -38.47
CA LYS A 61 -15.54 -8.73 -38.27
C LYS A 61 -14.75 -7.47 -37.88
N VAL A 62 -15.03 -6.31 -38.50
CA VAL A 62 -14.41 -5.04 -38.11
C VAL A 62 -14.83 -4.60 -36.70
N MET A 63 -16.07 -4.89 -36.29
CA MET A 63 -16.52 -4.59 -34.92
C MET A 63 -15.87 -5.51 -33.89
N LEU A 64 -15.68 -6.79 -34.23
CA LEU A 64 -14.99 -7.77 -33.41
C LEU A 64 -13.54 -7.37 -33.18
N THR A 65 -12.78 -7.01 -34.23
CA THR A 65 -11.37 -6.61 -34.07
C THR A 65 -11.24 -5.38 -33.16
N LYS A 66 -12.13 -4.39 -33.30
CA LYS A 66 -12.16 -3.22 -32.42
C LYS A 66 -12.49 -3.58 -30.97
N ALA A 67 -13.39 -4.55 -30.75
CA ALA A 67 -13.73 -5.02 -29.41
C ALA A 67 -12.56 -5.77 -28.77
N GLU A 68 -11.84 -6.59 -29.53
CA GLU A 68 -10.62 -7.27 -29.07
C GLU A 68 -9.47 -6.31 -28.76
N GLU A 69 -9.25 -5.29 -29.59
CA GLU A 69 -8.29 -4.22 -29.33
C GLU A 69 -8.61 -3.49 -28.03
N ARG A 70 -9.90 -3.17 -27.81
CA ARG A 70 -10.36 -2.55 -26.56
C ARG A 70 -10.15 -3.46 -25.36
N ARG A 71 -10.40 -4.77 -25.49
CA ARG A 71 -10.14 -5.75 -24.43
C ARG A 71 -8.67 -5.78 -24.06
N LYS A 72 -7.78 -5.87 -25.05
CA LYS A 72 -6.31 -5.86 -24.84
C LYS A 72 -5.85 -4.57 -24.15
N LEU A 73 -6.39 -3.43 -24.57
CA LEU A 73 -6.11 -2.15 -23.93
C LEU A 73 -6.53 -2.16 -22.46
N LEU A 74 -7.75 -2.61 -22.14
CA LEU A 74 -8.23 -2.70 -20.76
C LEU A 74 -7.38 -3.65 -19.92
N GLU A 75 -7.02 -4.81 -20.45
CA GLU A 75 -6.16 -5.79 -19.77
C GLU A 75 -4.77 -5.21 -19.45
N SER A 76 -4.20 -4.38 -20.34
CA SER A 76 -2.88 -3.75 -20.16
C SER A 76 -2.85 -2.62 -19.11
N ILE A 77 -3.99 -2.01 -18.79
CA ILE A 77 -4.04 -0.89 -17.84
C ILE A 77 -3.74 -1.39 -16.41
N THR A 78 -2.82 -0.72 -15.72
CA THR A 78 -2.59 -0.93 -14.29
C THR A 78 -3.68 -0.18 -13.52
N ALA A 79 -4.49 -0.93 -12.77
CA ALA A 79 -5.61 -0.36 -12.01
C ALA A 79 -5.12 0.61 -10.92
N GLN A 80 -5.78 1.74 -10.81
CA GLN A 80 -5.52 2.71 -9.75
C GLN A 80 -6.15 2.24 -8.43
N PRO A 81 -5.50 2.54 -7.29
CA PRO A 81 -6.11 2.30 -5.99
C PRO A 81 -7.38 3.16 -5.85
N PRO A 82 -8.36 2.69 -5.06
CA PRO A 82 -9.55 3.48 -4.80
C PRO A 82 -9.18 4.79 -4.08
N HIS A 83 -10.04 5.78 -4.23
CA HIS A 83 -9.84 7.11 -3.68
C HIS A 83 -9.81 7.07 -2.14
N LEU A 84 -9.06 8.02 -1.56
CA LEU A 84 -8.76 8.07 -0.13
C LEU A 84 -10.00 8.40 0.71
N LEU A 85 -10.03 7.94 1.97
CA LEU A 85 -11.08 8.33 2.92
C LEU A 85 -10.92 9.80 3.30
N LYS A 86 -12.03 10.52 3.51
CA LYS A 86 -12.00 11.94 3.91
C LYS A 86 -11.18 12.15 5.19
N PHE A 87 -11.38 11.25 6.15
CA PHE A 87 -10.72 11.27 7.47
C PHE A 87 -9.58 10.26 7.58
N GLU A 88 -8.90 9.90 6.46
CA GLU A 88 -7.84 8.88 6.47
C GLU A 88 -6.69 9.23 7.43
N ARG A 89 -6.39 10.53 7.61
CA ARG A 89 -5.31 10.98 8.49
C ARG A 89 -5.66 10.81 9.96
N GLU A 90 -6.89 11.16 10.33
CA GLU A 90 -7.44 11.04 11.68
C GLU A 90 -7.56 9.56 12.07
N ILE A 91 -8.14 8.75 11.18
CA ILE A 91 -8.20 7.29 11.33
C ILE A 91 -6.80 6.70 11.50
N GLY A 92 -5.82 7.20 10.73
CA GLY A 92 -4.42 6.79 10.85
C GLY A 92 -3.83 7.03 12.24
N LYS A 93 -4.08 8.21 12.83
CA LYS A 93 -3.62 8.54 14.20
C LYS A 93 -4.26 7.63 15.24
N LEU A 94 -5.57 7.49 15.19
CA LEU A 94 -6.33 6.62 16.11
C LEU A 94 -5.86 5.16 16.02
N ARG A 95 -5.55 4.66 14.82
CA ARG A 95 -4.98 3.32 14.64
C ARG A 95 -3.57 3.18 15.22
N VAL A 96 -2.75 4.23 15.21
CA VAL A 96 -1.44 4.21 15.89
C VAL A 96 -1.62 4.13 17.40
N GLU A 97 -2.60 4.85 17.96
CA GLU A 97 -2.97 4.81 19.38
C GLU A 97 -3.59 3.47 19.80
N LEU A 98 -4.37 2.83 18.92
CA LEU A 98 -5.00 1.54 19.19
C LEU A 98 -3.97 0.40 19.35
N ARG A 99 -2.86 0.43 18.62
CA ARG A 99 -1.85 -0.65 18.61
C ARG A 99 -1.26 -1.01 19.98
N PRO A 100 -0.74 -0.05 20.79
CA PRO A 100 -0.23 -0.39 22.12
C PRO A 100 -1.34 -0.99 23.01
N LEU A 101 -2.58 -0.53 22.86
CA LEU A 101 -3.72 -1.05 23.62
C LEU A 101 -4.05 -2.49 23.23
N THR A 102 -4.09 -2.81 21.94
CA THR A 102 -4.27 -4.20 21.47
C THR A 102 -3.15 -5.12 21.93
N LYS A 103 -1.88 -4.65 21.91
CA LYS A 103 -0.75 -5.44 22.42
C LYS A 103 -0.83 -5.66 23.93
N LEU A 104 -1.33 -4.67 24.67
CA LEU A 104 -1.53 -4.77 26.11
C LEU A 104 -2.55 -5.86 26.42
N GLU A 105 -3.68 -5.85 25.72
CA GLU A 105 -4.71 -6.88 25.82
C GLU A 105 -4.17 -8.27 25.44
N ASP A 106 -3.45 -8.39 24.32
CA ASP A 106 -2.85 -9.65 23.89
C ASP A 106 -1.85 -10.23 24.89
N ASN A 107 -1.02 -9.38 25.50
CA ASN A 107 -0.04 -9.79 26.51
C ASN A 107 -0.67 -10.05 27.89
N ALA A 108 -1.83 -9.45 28.17
CA ALA A 108 -2.54 -9.60 29.42
C ALA A 108 -3.46 -10.83 29.46
N LYS A 109 -3.63 -11.56 28.35
CA LYS A 109 -4.43 -12.80 28.30
C LYS A 109 -3.98 -13.77 29.40
N GLY A 110 -4.80 -13.92 30.43
CA GLY A 110 -4.56 -14.79 31.58
C GLY A 110 -3.92 -14.14 32.82
N ARG A 111 -3.54 -12.85 32.75
CA ARG A 111 -3.06 -12.07 33.91
C ARG A 111 -4.15 -11.09 34.36
N LEU A 112 -4.26 -10.88 35.67
CA LEU A 112 -5.11 -9.82 36.21
C LEU A 112 -4.56 -8.44 35.79
N LEU A 113 -5.40 -7.67 35.11
CA LEU A 113 -5.09 -6.31 34.68
C LEU A 113 -5.07 -5.37 35.89
N THR A 114 -4.11 -4.46 35.91
CA THR A 114 -4.09 -3.35 36.86
C THR A 114 -5.17 -2.32 36.51
N LEU A 115 -5.64 -1.51 37.46
CA LEU A 115 -6.66 -0.48 37.22
C LEU A 115 -6.30 0.49 36.06
N LYS A 116 -5.01 0.78 35.89
CA LYS A 116 -4.50 1.60 34.78
C LYS A 116 -4.60 0.90 33.43
N GLU A 117 -4.37 -0.41 33.42
CA GLU A 117 -4.49 -1.24 32.21
C GLU A 117 -5.97 -1.44 31.83
N THR A 118 -6.86 -1.61 32.81
CA THR A 118 -8.31 -1.70 32.57
C THR A 118 -8.86 -0.40 31.97
N THR A 119 -8.50 0.77 32.52
CA THR A 119 -8.93 2.07 31.97
C THR A 119 -8.36 2.32 30.58
N ALA A 120 -7.12 1.91 30.31
CA ALA A 120 -6.54 1.98 28.97
C ALA A 120 -7.25 1.05 27.98
N ILE A 121 -7.71 -0.12 28.41
CA ILE A 121 -8.54 -1.02 27.58
C ILE A 121 -9.92 -0.42 27.33
N SER A 122 -10.55 0.26 28.29
CA SER A 122 -11.82 0.98 28.01
C SER A 122 -11.65 2.05 26.93
N ARG A 123 -10.52 2.77 26.92
CA ARG A 123 -10.21 3.74 25.85
C ARG A 123 -10.05 3.08 24.47
N LYS A 124 -9.71 1.79 24.40
CA LYS A 124 -9.63 1.03 23.14
C LYS A 124 -10.99 1.01 22.44
N ASP A 125 -12.06 0.76 23.19
CA ASP A 125 -13.42 0.64 22.65
C ASP A 125 -13.90 2.00 22.12
N GLU A 126 -13.64 3.08 22.86
CA GLU A 126 -13.90 4.46 22.41
C GLU A 126 -13.16 4.79 21.10
N ILE A 127 -11.89 4.39 20.97
CA ILE A 127 -11.10 4.59 19.75
C ILE A 127 -11.68 3.79 18.57
N ILE A 128 -12.20 2.59 18.80
CA ILE A 128 -12.82 1.77 17.76
C ILE A 128 -14.11 2.42 17.27
N GLU A 129 -14.96 2.89 18.19
CA GLU A 129 -16.18 3.63 17.86
C GLU A 129 -15.85 4.91 17.07
N GLU A 130 -14.84 5.67 17.50
CA GLU A 130 -14.41 6.90 16.81
C GLU A 130 -13.88 6.62 15.39
N ILE A 131 -13.14 5.51 15.20
CA ILE A 131 -12.72 5.06 13.87
C ILE A 131 -13.94 4.73 13.00
N GLN A 132 -14.92 4.00 13.53
CA GLN A 132 -16.13 3.66 12.79
C GLN A 132 -16.89 4.92 12.39
N ASP A 133 -17.09 5.86 13.31
CA ASP A 133 -17.72 7.15 13.03
C ASP A 133 -17.04 7.90 11.88
N PHE A 134 -15.70 7.93 11.85
CA PHE A 134 -14.96 8.57 10.76
C PHE A 134 -15.04 7.79 9.44
N GLU A 135 -15.10 6.46 9.50
CA GLU A 135 -15.34 5.60 8.32
C GLU A 135 -16.74 5.90 7.74
N TRP A 136 -17.79 5.96 8.56
CA TRP A 136 -19.15 6.32 8.14
C TRP A 136 -19.27 7.75 7.61
N LYS A 137 -18.67 8.74 8.29
CA LYS A 137 -18.65 10.14 7.83
C LYS A 137 -17.84 10.33 6.54
N SER A 138 -16.99 9.36 6.18
CA SER A 138 -16.23 9.40 4.93
C SER A 138 -17.05 9.01 3.70
N ARG A 139 -18.25 8.45 3.89
CA ARG A 139 -19.16 8.06 2.80
C ARG A 139 -19.49 9.24 1.88
N ASP A 140 -19.51 8.96 0.58
CA ASP A 140 -19.95 9.90 -0.45
C ASP A 140 -21.41 9.67 -0.86
N TRP A 141 -22.03 10.71 -1.45
CA TRP A 141 -23.48 10.73 -1.71
C TRP A 141 -23.93 9.58 -2.62
N PHE A 142 -23.19 9.30 -3.68
CA PHE A 142 -23.48 8.27 -4.67
C PHE A 142 -22.58 7.05 -4.53
N GLU A 143 -22.11 6.80 -3.30
CA GLU A 143 -21.26 5.65 -3.02
C GLU A 143 -22.10 4.49 -2.48
N ASP A 144 -21.97 3.35 -3.18
CA ASP A 144 -22.53 2.09 -2.75
C ASP A 144 -21.72 1.51 -1.57
N ASP A 145 -22.37 0.72 -0.72
CA ASP A 145 -21.76 0.14 0.48
C ASP A 145 -20.49 -0.68 0.13
N GLU A 146 -20.54 -1.46 -0.96
CA GLU A 146 -19.39 -2.23 -1.44
C GLU A 146 -18.19 -1.35 -1.82
N SER A 147 -18.44 -0.18 -2.42
CA SER A 147 -17.38 0.76 -2.80
C SER A 147 -16.72 1.40 -1.59
N LEU A 148 -17.52 1.73 -0.57
CA LEU A 148 -17.04 2.25 0.70
C LEU A 148 -16.19 1.19 1.43
N ASP A 149 -16.66 -0.06 1.49
CA ASP A 149 -15.94 -1.16 2.12
C ASP A 149 -14.58 -1.40 1.48
N ILE A 150 -14.50 -1.36 0.14
CA ILE A 150 -13.24 -1.47 -0.61
C ILE A 150 -12.26 -0.36 -0.22
N ARG A 151 -12.73 0.88 -0.03
CA ARG A 151 -11.87 2.00 0.43
C ARG A 151 -11.41 1.81 1.87
N ILE A 152 -12.32 1.41 2.76
CA ILE A 152 -12.00 1.13 4.16
C ILE A 152 -10.94 0.03 4.24
N GLU A 153 -11.11 -1.05 3.47
CA GLU A 153 -10.15 -2.15 3.40
C GLU A 153 -8.81 -1.70 2.82
N ASN A 154 -8.80 -0.87 1.78
CA ASN A 154 -7.58 -0.27 1.25
C ASN A 154 -6.86 0.60 2.30
N CYS A 155 -7.60 1.39 3.07
CA CYS A 155 -7.05 2.16 4.19
C CYS A 155 -6.46 1.22 5.28
N ARG A 156 -7.17 0.15 5.64
CA ARG A 156 -6.73 -0.87 6.60
C ARG A 156 -5.47 -1.60 6.15
N SER A 157 -5.42 -2.04 4.91
CA SER A 157 -4.27 -2.74 4.34
C SER A 157 -3.03 -1.84 4.27
N LYS A 158 -3.17 -0.56 3.89
CA LYS A 158 -2.08 0.43 3.94
C LYS A 158 -1.52 0.62 5.35
N ALA A 159 -2.40 0.79 6.34
CA ALA A 159 -1.98 0.94 7.73
C ALA A 159 -1.22 -0.30 8.24
N ASN A 160 -1.69 -1.50 7.88
CA ASN A 160 -1.03 -2.77 8.24
C ASN A 160 0.31 -2.97 7.52
N ALA A 161 0.43 -2.52 6.27
CA ALA A 161 1.69 -2.59 5.51
C ALA A 161 2.77 -1.69 6.12
N GLN A 162 2.40 -0.47 6.54
CA GLN A 162 3.30 0.45 7.24
C GLN A 162 3.86 -0.17 8.53
N ASP A 163 3.10 -1.02 9.20
CA ASP A 163 3.52 -1.68 10.45
C ASP A 163 4.52 -2.78 10.26
N LYS A 164 4.30 -3.58 9.21
CA LYS A 164 5.26 -4.62 8.80
C LYS A 164 6.58 -3.99 8.37
N GLN A 165 6.56 -2.80 7.76
CA GLN A 165 7.76 -2.09 7.38
C GLN A 165 8.48 -1.46 8.59
N ALA A 166 7.74 -0.83 9.51
CA ALA A 166 8.31 -0.23 10.73
C ALA A 166 8.94 -1.29 11.65
N SER A 167 8.33 -2.47 11.79
CA SER A 167 8.88 -3.58 12.58
C SER A 167 10.13 -4.22 11.96
N ARG A 168 10.25 -4.26 10.62
CA ARG A 168 11.45 -4.72 9.92
C ARG A 168 12.64 -3.75 10.09
N SER A 169 12.39 -2.44 10.05
CA SER A 169 13.45 -1.43 10.22
C SER A 169 14.07 -1.38 11.63
N LYS A 170 13.35 -1.83 12.66
CA LYS A 170 13.87 -1.91 14.03
C LYS A 170 14.72 -3.15 14.33
N LYS A 171 14.80 -4.12 13.40
CA LYS A 171 15.55 -5.38 13.60
C LYS A 171 16.94 -5.39 12.96
N SER A 172 17.34 -4.35 12.23
CA SER A 172 18.64 -4.27 11.55
C SER A 172 19.70 -3.38 12.24
N SER A 173 19.40 -2.75 13.39
CA SER A 173 20.38 -1.88 14.08
C SER A 173 21.25 -2.59 15.14
N SER A 174 21.23 -3.92 15.24
CA SER A 174 22.11 -4.68 16.16
C SER A 174 22.98 -5.74 15.48
N SER A 175 23.48 -5.51 14.26
CA SER A 175 24.61 -6.28 13.73
C SER A 175 25.83 -5.38 13.58
N SER A 176 26.62 -5.36 14.66
CA SER A 176 28.02 -4.94 14.67
C SER A 176 28.74 -5.47 13.43
N SER A 177 29.12 -4.55 12.55
CA SER A 177 30.04 -4.79 11.45
C SER A 177 31.42 -5.17 11.99
N TYR A 178 31.74 -6.45 11.99
CA TYR A 178 33.12 -6.91 11.86
C TYR A 178 33.32 -7.29 10.40
N SER A 179 33.94 -6.39 9.65
CA SER A 179 34.58 -6.69 8.38
C SER A 179 35.82 -7.54 8.68
N ALA A 180 35.81 -8.80 8.27
CA ALA A 180 37.03 -9.60 8.17
C ALA A 180 37.07 -10.26 6.80
N ALA A 181 38.11 -9.87 6.07
CA ALA A 181 38.50 -10.38 4.78
C ALA A 181 38.81 -11.89 4.83
N GLY A 182 38.85 -12.49 3.64
CA GLY A 182 38.98 -13.92 3.41
C GLY A 182 40.17 -14.58 4.10
N GLY A 183 40.01 -15.88 4.34
CA GLY A 183 41.05 -16.72 4.91
C GLY A 183 40.52 -18.13 5.13
N SER A 184 40.95 -19.04 4.28
CA SER A 184 40.68 -20.47 4.29
C SER A 184 41.05 -21.18 5.61
N SER A 185 40.36 -22.31 5.83
CA SER A 185 40.86 -23.59 6.38
C SER A 185 40.51 -24.01 7.82
N LYS A 186 40.05 -25.28 7.86
CA LYS A 186 40.38 -26.37 8.82
C LYS A 186 39.94 -26.29 10.30
N TRP A 187 38.99 -27.18 10.60
CA TRP A 187 39.09 -28.27 11.60
C TRP A 187 39.37 -27.91 13.07
N GLY A 188 38.30 -27.93 13.87
CA GLY A 188 38.26 -28.71 15.11
C GLY A 188 38.73 -28.07 16.42
N SER A 189 37.89 -28.32 17.44
CA SER A 189 38.24 -28.58 18.85
C SER A 189 37.93 -27.48 19.88
N LYS A 190 37.13 -27.94 20.86
CA LYS A 190 37.01 -27.54 22.28
C LYS A 190 36.20 -26.29 22.62
N ALA A 191 34.98 -26.58 23.03
CA ALA A 191 34.22 -25.82 24.02
C ALA A 191 35.10 -25.47 25.22
N THR A 192 35.23 -24.17 25.50
CA THR A 192 35.76 -23.67 26.77
C THR A 192 34.62 -22.89 27.43
N THR A 193 33.96 -23.52 28.39
CA THR A 193 33.02 -22.88 29.31
C THR A 193 33.80 -21.92 30.20
N LYS A 194 33.69 -20.61 29.95
CA LYS A 194 34.23 -19.59 30.87
C LYS A 194 33.23 -19.31 31.97
N PHE A 195 33.53 -19.86 33.14
CA PHE A 195 32.94 -19.54 34.43
C PHE A 195 33.17 -18.05 34.75
N VAL A 196 32.12 -17.32 35.12
CA VAL A 196 32.20 -15.91 35.57
C VAL A 196 32.18 -15.90 37.09
N THR A 197 33.28 -15.50 37.72
CA THR A 197 33.31 -15.19 39.15
C THR A 197 33.04 -13.69 39.39
N PRO A 198 32.18 -13.32 40.35
CA PRO A 198 31.93 -11.93 40.69
C PRO A 198 33.09 -11.39 41.55
N GLY A 199 33.85 -10.41 41.04
CA GLY A 199 34.87 -9.73 41.86
C GLY A 199 36.02 -9.02 41.14
N ALA A 200 36.16 -9.12 39.81
CA ALA A 200 37.26 -8.46 39.10
C ALA A 200 36.92 -6.99 38.76
N LYS A 201 37.50 -6.05 39.52
CA LYS A 201 37.47 -4.60 39.28
C LYS A 201 38.06 -4.28 37.89
N ARG A 202 37.26 -3.72 36.98
CA ARG A 202 37.74 -3.23 35.67
C ARG A 202 38.59 -1.98 35.87
N ALA A 203 39.83 -2.05 35.36
CA ALA A 203 40.72 -0.91 35.24
C ALA A 203 40.13 0.17 34.32
N THR A 204 40.18 1.42 34.78
CA THR A 204 39.74 2.63 34.09
C THR A 204 40.78 3.06 33.06
N SER A 205 40.51 2.85 31.77
CA SER A 205 41.30 3.45 30.69
C SER A 205 40.76 4.85 30.35
N LYS A 206 41.67 5.84 30.38
CA LYS A 206 41.42 7.25 30.04
C LYS A 206 40.90 7.40 28.59
N PRO A 207 39.97 8.33 28.31
CA PRO A 207 39.55 8.61 26.95
C PRO A 207 40.60 9.44 26.19
N LYS A 208 41.08 8.93 25.05
CA LYS A 208 41.83 9.73 24.05
C LYS A 208 40.83 10.52 23.21
N ALA A 209 40.91 11.85 23.30
CA ALA A 209 40.21 12.76 22.40
C ALA A 209 40.67 12.57 20.95
N LYS A 210 39.72 12.41 20.02
CA LYS A 210 39.96 12.52 18.58
C LYS A 210 38.76 13.17 17.88
N LYS A 211 38.97 14.45 17.55
CA LYS A 211 38.54 15.22 16.37
C LYS A 211 37.19 14.88 15.74
N THR A 212 36.24 15.79 15.97
CA THR A 212 35.07 16.08 15.14
C THR A 212 35.50 16.53 13.73
N PRO A 213 35.01 15.90 12.64
CA PRO A 213 34.99 16.52 11.34
C PRO A 213 33.65 17.26 11.15
N GLY A 214 33.77 18.54 10.81
CA GLY A 214 32.70 19.50 10.67
C GLY A 214 31.61 19.10 9.68
N GLY A 215 30.43 19.67 9.95
CA GLY A 215 29.20 19.42 9.22
C GLY A 215 29.28 19.79 7.74
N VAL A 216 28.58 18.98 6.96
CA VAL A 216 28.33 19.09 5.52
C VAL A 216 27.75 20.47 5.10
N PHE A 217 27.28 21.28 6.06
CA PHE A 217 26.76 22.63 5.85
C PHE A 217 27.86 23.70 5.66
N ALA A 218 29.10 23.47 6.10
CA ALA A 218 30.18 24.44 5.96
C ALA A 218 30.81 24.48 4.54
N ALA A 219 30.50 23.49 3.69
CA ALA A 219 31.05 23.39 2.33
C ALA A 219 30.19 24.10 1.25
N MET A 220 29.00 24.63 1.60
CA MET A 220 28.07 25.20 0.61
C MET A 220 27.88 26.73 0.73
N MET A 221 28.58 27.37 1.68
CA MET A 221 28.50 28.81 1.96
C MET A 221 29.83 29.55 1.71
N GLY A 222 30.79 28.90 1.04
CA GLY A 222 32.19 29.36 0.96
C GLY A 222 32.68 29.81 -0.41
N ASP A 223 31.81 30.00 -1.41
CA ASP A 223 32.26 30.45 -2.74
C ASP A 223 31.26 31.43 -3.41
N SER A 224 31.20 32.64 -2.89
CA SER A 224 30.70 33.80 -3.64
C SER A 224 31.39 35.05 -3.09
N SER A 225 32.65 35.21 -3.48
CA SER A 225 33.37 36.49 -3.37
C SER A 225 33.75 36.94 -4.78
N ASP A 226 32.88 37.78 -5.32
CA ASP A 226 33.09 38.94 -6.18
C ASP A 226 34.54 39.29 -6.57
N SER A 227 34.80 39.48 -7.87
CA SER A 227 35.89 40.34 -8.42
C SER A 227 35.70 40.56 -9.93
N ASP A 228 35.53 41.84 -10.29
CA ASP A 228 35.74 42.59 -11.56
C ASP A 228 35.84 41.83 -12.90
#